data_AF-G5LUY6-F1
#
_entry.id   AF-G5LUY6-F1
#
_cell.length_a   1.000
_cell.length_b   1.000
_cell.length_c   1.000
_cell.angle_alpha   90.00
_cell.angle_beta   90.00
_cell.angle_gamma   90.00
#
_symmetry.space_group_name_H-M   'P 1'
#
loop_
_entity.id
_entity.type
_entity.pdbx_description
1 polymer ?
#
loop_
_entity_poly.entity_id
_entity_poly.type
_entity_poly.pdbx_seq_one_letter_code
_entity_poly.pdbx_strand_id
1 'polypeptide(L)'
;MLAPDFAQSRRVWLSYAEADREGNAGTAVGFGRLSDDLQRLEHFRTVFRQMPKLSTGNHFGGRMVFDAQGFLFIALGENNQRATAQDLDKLQGKLVRLTGQGEIPPDNPFVHQAGAR
;
A
#
# COMPACT_ATOMS: atom_id res chain seq x y z
N MET A 1 3.14 -7.96 -7.62
CA MET A 1 2.98 -9.23 -6.89
C MET A 1 1.69 -9.90 -7.33
N LEU A 2 1.66 -11.23 -7.37
CA LEU A 2 0.43 -12.00 -7.61
C LEU A 2 -0.32 -12.21 -6.29
N ALA A 3 -1.65 -12.21 -6.32
CA ALA A 3 -2.44 -12.63 -5.16
C ALA A 3 -2.24 -14.14 -4.86
N PRO A 4 -2.45 -14.61 -3.61
CA PRO A 4 -2.29 -16.03 -3.26
C PRO A 4 -3.19 -16.95 -4.10
N ASP A 5 -4.37 -16.47 -4.52
CA ASP A 5 -5.36 -17.18 -5.33
C ASP A 5 -5.25 -16.86 -6.83
N PHE A 6 -4.09 -16.40 -7.32
CA PHE A 6 -3.93 -15.89 -8.68
C PHE A 6 -4.38 -16.87 -9.78
N ALA A 7 -4.20 -18.17 -9.58
CA ALA A 7 -4.65 -19.18 -10.54
C ALA A 7 -6.17 -19.12 -10.81
N GLN A 8 -6.95 -18.64 -9.84
CA GLN A 8 -8.39 -18.45 -9.93
C GLN A 8 -8.77 -16.98 -10.18
N SER A 9 -8.22 -16.05 -9.38
CA SER A 9 -8.61 -14.64 -9.39
C SER A 9 -7.93 -13.82 -10.47
N ARG A 10 -6.76 -14.27 -10.95
CA ARG A 10 -5.84 -13.54 -11.83
C ARG A 10 -5.47 -12.15 -11.31
N ARG A 11 -5.54 -11.95 -9.99
CA ARG A 11 -5.34 -10.64 -9.38
C ARG A 11 -3.86 -10.30 -9.24
N VAL A 12 -3.49 -9.15 -9.79
CA VAL A 12 -2.15 -8.58 -9.73
C VAL A 12 -2.17 -7.31 -8.90
N TRP A 13 -1.27 -7.25 -7.92
CA TRP A 13 -1.04 -6.12 -7.04
C TRP A 13 0.19 -5.33 -7.49
N LEU A 14 0.04 -4.01 -7.55
CA LEU A 14 1.10 -3.07 -7.88
C LEU A 14 1.30 -2.08 -6.73
N SER A 15 2.57 -1.85 -6.40
CA SER A 15 3.03 -0.71 -5.62
C SER A 15 3.72 0.26 -6.57
N TYR A 16 3.42 1.55 -6.48
CA TYR A 16 3.98 2.56 -7.37
C TYR A 16 4.13 3.90 -6.66
N ALA A 17 5.07 4.72 -7.11
CA ALA A 17 5.18 6.09 -6.67
C ALA A 17 4.04 6.89 -7.33
N GLU A 18 3.22 7.55 -6.51
CA GLU A 18 2.14 8.41 -6.99
C GLU A 18 2.47 9.84 -6.60
N ALA A 19 2.67 10.73 -7.57
CA ALA A 19 2.91 12.15 -7.32
C ALA A 19 1.62 12.90 -6.93
N ASP A 20 1.74 14.01 -6.20
CA ASP A 20 0.71 15.05 -6.13
C ASP A 20 1.02 16.18 -7.12
N ARG A 21 0.22 17.25 -7.05
CA ARG A 21 0.33 18.42 -7.93
C ARG A 21 1.56 19.29 -7.64
N GLU A 22 2.17 19.14 -6.47
CA GLU A 22 3.33 19.92 -6.03
C GLU A 22 4.65 19.20 -6.37
N GLY A 23 4.56 17.98 -6.93
CA GLY A 23 5.71 17.18 -7.29
C GLY A 23 6.24 16.30 -6.15
N ASN A 24 5.60 16.33 -4.97
CA ASN A 24 5.88 15.36 -3.93
C ASN A 24 5.23 14.02 -4.28
N ALA A 25 5.79 12.93 -3.77
CA ALA A 25 5.29 11.59 -4.02
C ALA A 25 5.20 10.77 -2.73
N GLY A 26 4.41 9.70 -2.83
CA GLY A 26 4.31 8.68 -1.81
C GLY A 26 3.97 7.34 -2.44
N THR A 27 4.17 6.25 -1.71
CA THR A 27 3.80 4.92 -2.17
C THR A 27 2.29 4.77 -2.23
N ALA A 28 1.77 4.36 -3.38
CA ALA A 28 0.39 3.90 -3.56
C ALA A 28 0.37 2.40 -3.86
N VAL A 29 -0.70 1.72 -3.44
CA VAL A 29 -0.93 0.30 -3.72
C VAL A 29 -2.32 0.11 -4.28
N GLY A 30 -2.42 -0.67 -5.34
CA GLY A 30 -3.66 -1.06 -5.97
C GLY A 30 -3.58 -2.44 -6.60
N PHE A 31 -4.72 -2.94 -7.05
CA PHE A 31 -4.78 -4.21 -7.75
C PHE A 31 -5.84 -4.20 -8.84
N GLY A 32 -5.64 -5.07 -9.83
CA GLY A 32 -6.59 -5.36 -10.90
C GLY A 32 -6.49 -6.81 -11.32
N ARG A 33 -7.36 -7.22 -12.22
CA ARG A 33 -7.36 -8.56 -12.83
C ARG A 33 -6.51 -8.54 -14.10
N LEU A 34 -5.58 -9.48 -14.25
CA LEU A 34 -4.87 -9.65 -15.52
C LEU A 34 -5.82 -10.23 -16.58
N SER A 35 -6.00 -9.51 -17.70
CA SER A 35 -6.83 -9.93 -18.83
C SER A 35 -6.39 -11.30 -19.37
N ASP A 36 -7.31 -12.06 -19.99
CA ASP A 36 -7.02 -13.43 -20.44
C ASP A 36 -5.93 -13.50 -21.51
N ASP A 37 -5.85 -12.46 -22.34
CA ASP A 37 -4.80 -12.21 -23.34
C ASP A 37 -3.45 -11.75 -22.74
N LEU A 38 -3.37 -11.57 -21.42
CA LEU A 38 -2.20 -11.12 -20.67
C LEU A 38 -1.71 -9.69 -21.00
N GLN A 39 -2.52 -8.87 -21.67
CA GLN A 39 -2.07 -7.56 -22.17
C GLN A 39 -2.34 -6.39 -21.22
N ARG A 40 -3.30 -6.49 -20.29
CA ARG A 40 -3.70 -5.37 -19.43
C ARG A 40 -4.21 -5.80 -18.07
N LEU A 41 -4.20 -4.85 -17.13
CA LEU A 41 -4.94 -4.97 -15.87
C LEU A 41 -6.32 -4.33 -16.02
N GLU A 42 -7.35 -5.14 -15.82
CA GLU A 42 -8.75 -4.74 -15.83
C GLU A 42 -9.20 -4.39 -14.40
N HIS A 43 -10.13 -3.44 -14.30
CA HIS A 43 -10.73 -3.01 -13.03
C HIS A 43 -9.71 -2.63 -11.96
N PHE A 44 -8.59 -2.02 -12.38
CA PHE A 44 -7.55 -1.60 -11.45
C PHE A 44 -8.09 -0.54 -10.50
N ARG A 45 -7.93 -0.78 -9.19
CA ARG A 45 -8.28 0.19 -8.15
C ARG A 45 -7.14 0.39 -7.17
N THR A 46 -6.91 1.64 -6.80
CA THR A 46 -6.02 1.99 -5.68
C THR A 46 -6.74 1.77 -4.37
N VAL A 47 -6.13 1.02 -3.45
CA VAL A 47 -6.70 0.70 -2.13
C VAL A 47 -5.91 1.34 -0.98
N PHE A 48 -4.68 1.78 -1.25
CA PHE A 48 -3.84 2.42 -0.25
C PHE A 48 -3.04 3.55 -0.86
N ARG A 49 -2.91 4.65 -0.11
CA ARG A 49 -2.03 5.77 -0.41
C ARG A 49 -1.29 6.18 0.85
N GLN A 50 0.03 6.20 0.77
CA GLN A 50 0.86 6.79 1.80
C GLN A 50 0.61 8.30 1.85
N MET A 51 0.09 8.76 2.97
CA MET A 51 -0.28 10.16 3.17
C MET A 51 0.31 10.69 4.48
N PRO A 52 0.73 11.96 4.53
CA PRO A 52 0.89 12.86 3.37
C PRO A 52 1.98 12.38 2.40
N LYS A 53 1.97 12.91 1.16
CA LYS A 53 3.05 12.69 0.19
C LYS A 53 4.17 13.67 0.49
N LEU A 54 5.34 13.15 0.80
CA LEU A 54 6.47 13.96 1.30
C LEU A 54 7.78 13.66 0.55
N SER A 55 7.80 12.64 -0.30
CA SER A 55 9.03 12.23 -0.98
C SER A 55 9.30 13.13 -2.17
N THR A 56 10.54 13.57 -2.30
CA THR A 56 11.08 14.17 -3.53
C THR A 56 11.94 13.19 -4.33
N GLY A 57 11.80 11.88 -4.08
CA GLY A 57 12.52 10.81 -4.79
C GLY A 57 13.16 9.74 -3.89
N ASN A 58 13.05 9.85 -2.56
CA ASN A 58 13.74 9.00 -1.59
C ASN A 58 12.77 8.22 -0.68
N HIS A 59 13.25 7.08 -0.17
CA HIS A 59 12.65 6.32 0.95
C HIS A 59 11.16 5.97 0.77
N PHE A 60 10.76 5.50 -0.43
CA PHE A 60 9.38 5.08 -0.68
C PHE A 60 9.01 3.77 0.04
N GLY A 61 9.97 2.84 0.13
CA GLY A 61 9.64 1.43 0.41
C GLY A 61 8.89 0.82 -0.77
N GLY A 62 7.72 0.23 -0.51
CA GLY A 62 6.85 -0.35 -1.52
C GLY A 62 6.91 -1.87 -1.63
N ARG A 63 7.74 -2.55 -0.82
CA ARG A 63 7.68 -4.02 -0.76
C ARG A 63 6.34 -4.43 -0.18
N MET A 64 5.72 -5.41 -0.84
CA MET A 64 4.45 -5.97 -0.44
C MET A 64 4.58 -7.49 -0.29
N VAL A 65 3.96 -8.07 0.73
CA VAL A 65 3.96 -9.54 0.98
C VAL A 65 2.62 -9.97 1.55
N PHE A 66 2.07 -11.09 1.06
CA PHE A 66 0.97 -11.77 1.72
C PHE A 66 1.49 -12.74 2.78
N ASP A 67 0.90 -12.74 3.96
CA ASP A 67 1.13 -13.80 4.95
C ASP A 67 0.32 -15.07 4.63
N ALA A 68 0.50 -16.10 5.45
CA ALA A 68 -0.22 -17.37 5.31
C ALA A 68 -1.71 -17.27 5.71
N GLN A 69 -2.14 -16.16 6.32
CA GLN A 69 -3.52 -15.91 6.72
C GLN A 69 -4.29 -15.06 5.68
N GLY A 70 -3.60 -14.56 4.65
CA GLY A 70 -4.18 -13.76 3.58
C GLY A 70 -4.18 -12.25 3.83
N PHE A 71 -3.46 -11.77 4.84
CA PHE A 71 -3.22 -10.34 5.05
C PHE A 71 -2.07 -9.85 4.16
N LEU A 72 -2.23 -8.64 3.63
CA LEU A 72 -1.23 -7.94 2.86
C LEU A 72 -0.43 -7.01 3.78
N PHE A 73 0.88 -7.22 3.83
CA PHE A 73 1.82 -6.30 4.46
C PHE A 73 2.46 -5.39 3.43
N ILE A 74 2.61 -4.10 3.77
CA ILE A 74 3.24 -3.07 2.93
C ILE A 74 4.32 -2.37 3.76
N ALA A 75 5.58 -2.48 3.32
CA ALA A 75 6.70 -1.77 3.95
C ALA A 75 6.83 -0.37 3.35
N LEU A 76 6.74 0.67 4.17
CA LEU A 76 6.82 2.06 3.75
C LEU A 76 8.03 2.72 4.37
N GLY A 77 8.84 3.39 3.55
CA GLY A 77 9.85 4.30 4.08
C GLY A 77 9.21 5.62 4.51
N GLU A 78 9.98 6.44 5.22
CA GLU A 78 9.54 7.71 5.81
C GLU A 78 9.73 8.91 4.88
N ASN A 79 9.95 8.69 3.58
CA ASN A 79 10.12 9.74 2.58
C ASN A 79 11.25 10.74 2.91
N ASN A 80 12.29 10.26 3.62
CA ASN A 80 13.41 11.05 4.14
C ASN A 80 13.02 12.13 5.18
N GLN A 81 11.78 12.09 5.70
CA GLN A 81 11.28 12.95 6.77
C GLN A 81 11.33 12.21 8.10
N ARG A 82 12.54 12.05 8.64
CA ARG A 82 12.87 11.14 9.76
C ARG A 82 11.88 11.14 10.92
N ALA A 83 11.47 12.32 11.40
CA ALA A 83 10.59 12.44 12.57
C ALA A 83 9.20 11.78 12.35
N THR A 84 8.70 11.81 11.11
CA THR A 84 7.38 11.29 10.76
C THR A 84 7.24 9.76 10.92
N ALA A 85 8.36 9.04 11.08
CA ALA A 85 8.34 7.62 11.41
C ALA A 85 7.69 7.33 12.77
N GLN A 86 7.74 8.26 13.73
CA GLN A 86 7.13 8.12 15.06
C GLN A 86 5.68 8.63 15.11
N ASP A 87 5.27 9.42 14.13
CA ASP A 87 3.95 10.02 14.06
C ASP A 87 2.90 8.98 13.67
N LEU A 88 1.89 8.75 14.52
CA LEU A 88 0.81 7.79 14.26
C LEU A 88 -0.27 8.34 13.32
N ASP A 89 -0.31 9.65 13.10
CA ASP A 89 -1.21 10.30 12.13
C ASP A 89 -0.67 10.27 10.68
N LYS A 90 0.51 9.67 10.48
CA LYS A 90 1.23 9.61 9.20
C LYS A 90 1.66 8.20 8.83
N LEU A 91 1.65 7.92 7.54
CA LEU A 91 2.02 6.62 6.97
C LEU A 91 3.50 6.51 6.59
N GLN A 92 4.34 7.40 7.10
CA GLN A 92 5.78 7.38 6.89
C GLN A 92 6.46 6.39 7.85
N GLY A 93 7.37 5.56 7.32
CA GLY A 93 8.21 4.68 8.14
C GLY A 93 7.43 3.59 8.87
N LYS A 94 6.39 3.02 8.24
CA LYS A 94 5.47 2.06 8.85
C LYS A 94 5.49 0.71 8.13
N LEU A 95 5.16 -0.34 8.86
CA LEU A 95 4.71 -1.62 8.31
C LEU A 95 3.19 -1.67 8.39
N VAL A 96 2.52 -1.47 7.25
CA VAL A 96 1.05 -1.47 7.16
C VAL A 96 0.54 -2.89 6.95
N ARG A 97 -0.59 -3.25 7.56
CA ARG A 97 -1.31 -4.52 7.37
C ARG A 97 -2.73 -4.25 6.87
N LEU A 98 -3.08 -4.83 5.73
CA LEU A 98 -4.41 -4.80 5.11
C LEU A 98 -4.95 -6.22 4.92
N THR A 99 -6.23 -6.37 4.66
CA THR A 99 -6.81 -7.63 4.16
C THR A 99 -6.41 -7.87 2.70
N GLY A 100 -6.60 -9.10 2.20
CA GLY A 100 -6.43 -9.40 0.77
C GLY A 100 -7.42 -8.73 -0.18
N GLN A 101 -8.34 -7.90 0.34
CA GLN A 101 -9.19 -7.00 -0.47
C GLN A 101 -8.78 -5.52 -0.33
N GLY A 102 -7.72 -5.21 0.41
CA GLY A 102 -7.23 -3.85 0.62
C GLY A 102 -7.91 -3.09 1.76
N GLU A 103 -8.76 -3.75 2.54
CA GLU A 103 -9.48 -3.15 3.66
C GLU A 103 -8.66 -3.21 4.97
N ILE A 104 -9.01 -2.38 5.95
CA ILE A 104 -8.35 -2.35 7.28
C ILE A 104 -8.86 -3.54 8.12
N PRO A 105 -7.97 -4.43 8.62
CA PRO A 105 -8.34 -5.47 9.57
C PRO A 105 -8.88 -4.87 10.89
N PRO A 106 -10.02 -5.36 11.42
CA PRO A 106 -10.62 -4.80 12.63
C PRO A 106 -9.80 -5.06 13.90
N ASP A 107 -8.79 -5.92 13.84
CA ASP A 107 -7.87 -6.26 14.93
C ASP A 107 -6.51 -5.53 14.80
N ASN A 108 -6.36 -4.57 13.88
CA ASN A 108 -5.16 -3.75 13.81
C ASN A 108 -5.00 -2.93 15.11
N PRO A 109 -3.76 -2.68 15.58
CA PRO A 109 -3.49 -2.17 16.93
C PRO A 109 -4.03 -0.75 17.22
N PHE A 110 -4.31 0.04 16.18
CA PHE A 110 -4.68 1.45 16.31
C PHE A 110 -6.08 1.79 15.79
N VAL A 111 -6.91 0.80 15.43
CA VAL A 111 -8.25 1.04 14.84
C VAL A 111 -9.22 1.80 15.76
N HIS A 112 -8.96 1.80 17.07
CA HIS A 112 -9.77 2.51 18.07
C HIS A 112 -9.06 3.74 18.65
N GLN A 113 -7.89 4.12 18.10
CA GLN A 113 -7.15 5.27 18.56
C GLN A 113 -7.43 6.48 17.66
N ALA A 114 -8.08 7.50 18.23
CA ALA A 114 -8.35 8.75 17.51
C ALA A 114 -7.04 9.41 17.06
N GLY A 115 -7.01 9.84 15.80
CA GLY A 115 -5.84 10.49 15.19
C GLY A 115 -4.75 9.53 14.71
N ALA A 116 -4.88 8.22 14.92
CA ALA A 116 -4.00 7.23 14.30
C ALA A 116 -4.50 6.84 12.90
N ARG A 117 -3.57 6.46 12.01
CA ARG A 117 -3.85 6.09 10.62
C ARG A 117 -3.11 4.83 10.19
#